data_AF-A0A5M8P0U5-F1
#
_entry.id   AF-A0A5M8P0U5-F1
#
_cell.length_a   1.000
_cell.length_b   1.000
_cell.length_c   1.000
_cell.angle_alpha   90.00
_cell.angle_beta   90.00
_cell.angle_gamma   90.00
#
_symmetry.space_group_name_H-M   'P 1'
#
loop_
_entity.id
_entity.type
_entity.pdbx_description
1 polymer ?
#
loop_
_entity_poly.entity_id
_entity_poly.type
_entity_poly.pdbx_seq_one_letter_code
_entity_poly.pdbx_strand_id
1 'polypeptide(L)'
;MRELYITKKESSVSKQNLDEKECSLLRQIEELVELFDDFDLDEVLFLEGAKQVACKLQLTELQAILLSHCINKYDDYRISAYEIAQSVKCSRVRILQYADDFDELLKRKLIRHRLSSDKTVSYSVPVEVINSLKYNKEYVPVNYKNISIDQFFDILENLFEQRNNDELSYSSLLNELDTLMNENEQLEFVKKIKDYHLGSVEKVLLFFFCHSLVNEEDDEMRFGDFDDLYDSKSTFRHIKNLLKDREGELMGKGLLENTNSNGFGDREQFKLSDKAKNELLSELNLNEKQSENKKNLLLSASLPVKKLFYNEQESAQVQQLTSLLRVDNFKTVQARLKDNGMRTGFACRFSGNRKDGNRVSIGT
;
A
#
# COMPACT_ATOMS: atom_id res chain seq x y z
N MET A 1 -53.62 66.31 23.79
CA MET A 1 -54.08 64.91 23.91
C MET A 1 -53.31 64.07 22.91
N ARG A 2 -52.28 63.36 23.40
CA ARG A 2 -52.16 61.88 23.37
C ARG A 2 -52.18 61.32 21.94
N GLU A 3 -51.01 60.99 21.39
CA GLU A 3 -50.46 59.60 21.26
C GLU A 3 -50.75 59.09 19.83
N LEU A 4 -49.91 58.41 19.03
CA LEU A 4 -48.60 57.76 19.14
C LEU A 4 -47.94 57.86 17.73
N TYR A 5 -46.68 58.31 17.59
CA TYR A 5 -45.47 57.47 17.48
C TYR A 5 -45.62 56.15 16.71
N ILE A 6 -45.30 56.15 15.41
CA ILE A 6 -44.50 55.09 14.77
C ILE A 6 -43.51 55.76 13.81
N THR A 7 -42.23 55.58 14.13
CA THR A 7 -41.04 56.13 13.47
C THR A 7 -40.87 55.63 12.03
N LYS A 8 -40.91 56.59 11.09
CA LYS A 8 -40.23 56.53 9.80
C LYS A 8 -38.73 56.67 10.06
N LYS A 9 -37.93 55.67 9.71
CA LYS A 9 -36.49 55.83 9.55
C LYS A 9 -36.10 55.23 8.20
N GLU A 10 -36.04 56.11 7.21
CA GLU A 10 -35.35 55.87 5.96
C GLU A 10 -33.84 55.74 6.19
N SER A 11 -33.21 55.05 5.23
CA SER A 11 -31.86 55.28 4.73
C SER A 11 -30.68 55.00 5.67
N SER A 12 -30.16 53.78 5.59
CA SER A 12 -28.74 53.55 5.25
C SER A 12 -28.44 52.04 5.21
N VAL A 13 -28.84 51.35 4.14
CA VAL A 13 -28.23 50.07 3.76
C VAL A 13 -27.89 50.19 2.29
N SER A 14 -26.63 50.56 2.07
CA SER A 14 -25.81 50.32 0.87
C SER A 14 -26.34 49.10 0.09
N LYS A 15 -26.93 49.25 -1.10
CA LYS A 15 -26.21 49.48 -2.37
C LYS A 15 -24.75 49.05 -2.28
N GLN A 16 -24.53 47.75 -2.16
CA GLN A 16 -23.32 47.07 -2.65
C GLN A 16 -23.59 45.56 -2.68
N ASN A 17 -23.34 44.97 -3.85
CA ASN A 17 -23.30 43.54 -4.18
C ASN A 17 -24.65 42.85 -4.43
N LEU A 18 -25.40 43.42 -5.38
CA LEU A 18 -26.20 42.65 -6.35
C LEU A 18 -25.37 42.51 -7.64
N ASP A 19 -24.12 42.08 -7.48
CA ASP A 19 -23.27 41.69 -8.60
C ASP A 19 -23.66 40.27 -9.02
N GLU A 20 -24.11 40.19 -10.26
CA GLU A 20 -24.05 39.03 -11.17
C GLU A 20 -24.08 37.65 -10.50
N LYS A 21 -25.27 37.05 -10.55
CA LYS A 21 -25.54 35.64 -10.24
C LYS A 21 -24.73 34.75 -11.19
N GLU A 22 -23.44 34.57 -10.95
CA GLU A 22 -22.67 33.48 -11.56
C GLU A 22 -23.46 32.20 -11.28
N CYS A 23 -24.00 31.59 -12.33
CA CYS A 23 -24.66 30.29 -12.20
C CYS A 23 -23.57 29.32 -11.76
N SER A 24 -23.63 28.90 -10.48
CA SER A 24 -22.66 27.95 -9.93
C SER A 24 -22.65 26.69 -10.80
N LEU A 25 -21.47 26.09 -10.98
CA LEU A 25 -21.35 24.90 -11.82
C LEU A 25 -22.32 23.78 -11.37
N LEU A 26 -22.57 23.66 -10.06
CA LEU A 26 -23.57 22.74 -9.51
C LEU A 26 -24.98 22.97 -10.06
N ARG A 27 -25.41 24.23 -10.19
CA ARG A 27 -26.74 24.53 -10.74
C ARG A 27 -26.83 24.18 -12.22
N GLN A 28 -25.75 24.37 -12.97
CA GLN A 28 -25.71 23.96 -14.37
C GLN A 28 -25.72 22.44 -14.53
N ILE A 29 -25.07 21.72 -13.60
CA ILE A 29 -25.14 20.26 -13.53
C ILE A 29 -26.56 19.79 -13.20
N GLU A 30 -27.24 20.42 -12.24
CA GLU A 30 -28.63 20.13 -11.88
C GLU A 30 -29.57 20.37 -13.09
N GLU A 31 -29.50 21.56 -13.70
CA GLU A 31 -30.28 21.90 -14.89
C GLU A 31 -30.00 20.93 -16.06
N LEU A 32 -28.76 20.46 -16.23
CA LEU A 32 -28.40 19.47 -17.25
C LEU A 32 -29.01 18.08 -16.96
N VAL A 33 -29.04 17.65 -15.71
CA VAL A 33 -29.65 16.37 -15.32
C VAL A 33 -31.17 16.40 -15.48
N GLU A 34 -31.82 17.52 -15.14
CA GLU A 34 -33.28 17.70 -15.30
C GLU A 34 -33.75 17.61 -16.76
N LEU A 35 -32.89 17.94 -17.75
CA LEU A 35 -33.23 17.77 -19.17
C LEU A 35 -33.58 16.32 -19.52
N PHE A 36 -33.01 15.35 -18.80
CA PHE A 36 -33.30 13.94 -19.02
C PHE A 36 -34.65 13.49 -18.48
N ASP A 37 -35.45 14.35 -17.85
CA ASP A 37 -36.86 14.03 -17.53
C ASP A 37 -37.69 13.97 -18.82
N ASP A 38 -37.44 14.87 -19.76
CA ASP A 38 -38.20 15.01 -21.00
C ASP A 38 -37.46 14.45 -22.23
N PHE A 39 -36.14 14.57 -22.28
CA PHE A 39 -35.31 14.26 -23.46
C PHE A 39 -34.45 13.01 -23.26
N ASP A 40 -33.97 12.42 -24.35
CA ASP A 40 -32.98 11.33 -24.33
C ASP A 40 -31.53 11.81 -24.58
N LEU A 41 -30.55 10.89 -24.50
CA LEU A 41 -29.13 11.21 -24.66
C LEU A 41 -28.79 11.89 -25.99
N ASP A 42 -29.42 11.47 -27.10
CA ASP A 42 -29.12 12.04 -28.41
C ASP A 42 -29.63 13.47 -28.53
N GLU A 43 -30.78 13.74 -27.92
CA GLU A 43 -31.36 15.08 -27.88
C GLU A 43 -30.54 16.03 -27.01
N VAL A 44 -30.08 15.57 -25.83
CA VAL A 44 -29.36 16.41 -24.88
C VAL A 44 -27.92 16.71 -25.30
N LEU A 45 -27.24 15.79 -26.01
CA LEU A 45 -25.83 15.93 -26.38
C LEU A 45 -25.52 17.30 -26.99
N PHE A 46 -26.40 17.78 -27.88
CA PHE A 46 -26.20 18.99 -28.67
C PHE A 46 -26.76 20.26 -28.04
N LEU A 47 -27.41 20.17 -26.87
CA LEU A 47 -28.00 21.30 -26.18
C LEU A 47 -26.96 22.20 -25.53
N GLU A 48 -27.31 23.48 -25.40
CA GLU A 48 -26.43 24.50 -24.84
C GLU A 48 -26.01 24.19 -23.39
N GLY A 49 -26.88 23.56 -22.60
CA GLY A 49 -26.58 23.14 -21.23
C GLY A 49 -25.39 22.17 -21.15
N ALA A 50 -25.39 21.13 -22.00
CA ALA A 50 -24.30 20.16 -22.07
C ALA A 50 -22.98 20.82 -22.48
N LYS A 51 -23.02 21.71 -23.48
CA LYS A 51 -21.87 22.49 -23.95
C LYS A 51 -21.28 23.38 -22.87
N GLN A 52 -22.11 24.05 -22.08
CA GLN A 52 -21.65 24.93 -21.01
C GLN A 52 -20.89 24.16 -19.92
N VAL A 53 -21.45 23.04 -19.45
CA VAL A 53 -20.81 22.20 -18.43
C VAL A 53 -19.51 21.58 -18.99
N ALA A 54 -19.56 21.07 -20.22
CA ALA A 54 -18.40 20.50 -20.91
C ALA A 54 -17.25 21.52 -21.04
N CYS A 55 -17.54 22.75 -21.48
CA CYS A 55 -16.55 23.82 -21.60
C CYS A 55 -15.91 24.18 -20.24
N LYS A 56 -16.71 24.29 -19.17
CA LYS A 56 -16.19 24.64 -17.83
C LYS A 56 -15.29 23.56 -17.24
N LEU A 57 -15.61 22.28 -17.50
CA LEU A 57 -14.84 21.13 -17.00
C LEU A 57 -13.77 20.64 -17.99
N GLN A 58 -13.67 21.28 -19.16
CA GLN A 58 -12.78 20.89 -20.26
C GLN A 58 -12.99 19.44 -20.73
N LEU A 59 -14.24 18.99 -20.75
CA LEU A 59 -14.68 17.64 -21.13
C LEU A 59 -15.39 17.65 -22.48
N THR A 60 -15.65 16.47 -23.05
CA THR A 60 -16.63 16.34 -24.13
C THR A 60 -18.06 16.50 -23.59
N GLU A 61 -19.02 16.82 -24.46
CA GLU A 61 -20.45 16.92 -24.08
C GLU A 61 -20.93 15.62 -23.40
N LEU A 62 -20.55 14.47 -23.97
CA LEU A 62 -20.88 13.16 -23.42
C LEU A 62 -20.24 12.93 -22.04
N GLN A 63 -18.96 13.22 -21.87
CA GLN A 63 -18.26 13.10 -20.58
C GLN A 63 -18.88 13.99 -19.51
N ALA A 64 -19.27 15.22 -19.88
CA ALA A 64 -19.95 16.15 -18.99
C ALA A 64 -21.32 15.64 -18.55
N ILE A 65 -22.08 15.02 -19.45
CA ILE A 65 -23.36 14.35 -19.13
C ILE A 65 -23.11 13.18 -18.18
N LEU A 66 -22.22 12.26 -18.52
CA LEU A 66 -21.92 11.08 -17.70
C LEU A 66 -21.47 11.49 -16.28
N LEU A 67 -20.55 12.46 -16.18
CA LEU A 67 -20.09 12.98 -14.90
C LEU A 67 -21.21 13.68 -14.12
N SER A 68 -22.06 14.47 -14.78
CA SER A 68 -23.22 15.12 -14.14
C SER A 68 -24.16 14.11 -13.49
N HIS A 69 -24.45 12.99 -14.16
CA HIS A 69 -25.26 11.92 -13.59
C HIS A 69 -24.56 11.17 -12.46
N CYS A 70 -23.23 11.02 -12.50
CA CYS A 70 -22.48 10.51 -11.35
C CYS A 70 -22.55 11.47 -10.16
N ILE A 71 -22.43 12.78 -10.39
CA ILE A 71 -22.50 13.82 -9.34
C ILE A 71 -23.91 13.88 -8.74
N ASN A 72 -24.97 13.71 -9.53
CA ASN A 72 -26.34 13.66 -9.00
C ASN A 72 -26.56 12.48 -8.03
N LYS A 73 -25.67 11.49 -8.07
CA LYS A 73 -25.64 10.32 -7.18
C LYS A 73 -24.42 10.32 -6.26
N TYR A 74 -23.85 11.49 -5.94
CA TYR A 74 -22.54 11.58 -5.27
C TYR A 74 -22.47 10.90 -3.90
N ASP A 75 -23.60 10.74 -3.20
CA ASP A 75 -23.70 10.08 -1.91
C ASP A 75 -23.95 8.57 -2.02
N ASP A 76 -24.19 8.07 -3.24
CA ASP A 76 -24.27 6.65 -3.51
C ASP A 76 -22.86 6.05 -3.53
N TYR A 77 -22.68 5.01 -2.71
CA TYR A 77 -21.41 4.30 -2.64
C TYR A 77 -21.15 3.48 -3.91
N ARG A 78 -22.16 3.11 -4.71
CA ARG A 78 -21.98 2.25 -5.88
C ARG A 78 -22.86 2.68 -7.05
N ILE A 79 -22.31 3.50 -7.94
CA ILE A 79 -22.99 3.94 -9.15
C ILE A 79 -22.67 2.97 -10.29
N SER A 80 -23.59 2.09 -10.66
CA SER A 80 -23.33 1.15 -11.77
C SER A 80 -23.46 1.83 -13.15
N ALA A 81 -22.69 1.34 -14.15
CA ALA A 81 -22.85 1.80 -15.54
C ALA A 81 -24.30 1.62 -16.04
N TYR A 82 -25.00 0.59 -15.53
CA TYR A 82 -26.40 0.35 -15.86
C TYR A 82 -27.33 1.45 -15.33
N GLU A 83 -27.12 1.92 -14.11
CA GLU A 83 -27.90 3.03 -13.57
C GLU A 83 -27.66 4.33 -14.33
N ILE A 84 -26.42 4.59 -14.72
CA ILE A 84 -26.12 5.73 -15.59
C ILE A 84 -26.83 5.58 -16.93
N ALA A 85 -26.83 4.39 -17.52
CA ALA A 85 -27.58 4.13 -18.76
C ALA A 85 -29.07 4.41 -18.62
N GLN A 86 -29.68 4.02 -17.49
CA GLN A 86 -31.07 4.35 -17.19
C GLN A 86 -31.28 5.86 -17.03
N SER A 87 -30.40 6.55 -16.30
CA SER A 87 -30.55 7.98 -16.02
C SER A 87 -30.38 8.84 -17.27
N VAL A 88 -29.52 8.42 -18.21
CA VAL A 88 -29.36 9.09 -19.52
C VAL A 88 -30.31 8.54 -20.59
N LYS A 89 -31.27 7.67 -20.22
CA LYS A 89 -32.23 7.02 -21.13
C LYS A 89 -31.58 6.33 -22.34
N CYS A 90 -30.43 5.69 -22.17
CA CYS A 90 -29.74 4.94 -23.22
C CYS A 90 -29.76 3.42 -23.00
N SER A 91 -29.46 2.65 -24.05
CA SER A 91 -29.45 1.18 -23.95
C SER A 91 -28.19 0.66 -23.23
N ARG A 92 -28.29 -0.52 -22.62
CA ARG A 92 -27.14 -1.20 -21.98
C ARG A 92 -25.98 -1.48 -22.94
N VAL A 93 -26.27 -1.70 -24.21
CA VAL A 93 -25.20 -1.92 -25.21
C VAL A 93 -24.54 -0.60 -25.56
N ARG A 94 -25.30 0.48 -25.58
CA ARG A 94 -24.79 1.81 -25.89
C ARG A 94 -23.88 2.36 -24.79
N ILE A 95 -24.23 2.17 -23.51
CA ILE A 95 -23.33 2.60 -22.41
C ILE A 95 -21.97 1.89 -22.46
N LEU A 96 -21.90 0.63 -22.95
CA LEU A 96 -20.63 -0.07 -23.14
C LEU A 96 -19.75 0.58 -24.21
N GLN A 97 -20.33 1.26 -25.19
CA GLN A 97 -19.58 2.01 -26.21
C GLN A 97 -18.92 3.26 -25.64
N TYR A 98 -19.33 3.71 -24.45
CA TYR A 98 -18.80 4.88 -23.76
C TYR A 98 -17.76 4.51 -22.69
N ALA A 99 -17.22 3.28 -22.74
CA ALA A 99 -16.17 2.84 -21.83
C ALA A 99 -14.97 3.80 -21.85
N ASP A 100 -14.55 4.23 -23.04
CA ASP A 100 -13.43 5.18 -23.20
C ASP A 100 -13.70 6.54 -22.54
N ASP A 101 -14.96 7.00 -22.52
CA ASP A 101 -15.34 8.24 -21.84
C ASP A 101 -15.30 8.09 -20.31
N PHE A 102 -15.71 6.94 -19.77
CA PHE A 102 -15.51 6.63 -18.36
C PHE A 102 -14.02 6.53 -18.01
N ASP A 103 -13.21 5.90 -18.85
CA ASP A 103 -11.77 5.78 -18.67
C ASP A 103 -11.09 7.16 -18.64
N GLU A 104 -11.53 8.11 -19.48
CA GLU A 104 -11.03 9.49 -19.45
C GLU A 104 -11.45 10.23 -18.17
N LEU A 105 -12.67 10.03 -17.68
CA LEU A 105 -13.12 10.60 -16.39
C LEU A 105 -12.32 10.03 -15.20
N LEU A 106 -12.01 8.72 -15.23
CA LEU A 106 -11.16 8.05 -14.25
C LEU A 106 -9.73 8.58 -14.28
N LYS A 107 -9.16 8.70 -15.48
CA LYS A 107 -7.81 9.23 -15.70
C LYS A 107 -7.67 10.67 -15.20
N ARG A 108 -8.72 11.48 -15.33
CA ARG A 108 -8.78 12.84 -14.78
C ARG A 108 -9.08 12.89 -13.28
N LYS A 109 -9.24 11.74 -12.62
CA LYS A 109 -9.60 11.60 -11.21
C LYS A 109 -10.90 12.31 -10.85
N LEU A 110 -11.82 12.44 -11.82
CA LEU A 110 -13.16 13.03 -11.62
C LEU A 110 -14.16 12.01 -11.06
N ILE A 111 -13.92 10.72 -11.32
CA ILE A 111 -14.61 9.58 -10.73
C ILE A 111 -13.57 8.54 -10.28
N ARG A 112 -13.97 7.60 -9.43
CA ARG A 112 -13.19 6.44 -8.99
C ARG A 112 -13.90 5.16 -9.38
N HIS A 113 -13.12 4.11 -9.65
CA HIS A 113 -13.66 2.76 -9.74
C HIS A 113 -14.06 2.25 -8.36
N ARG A 114 -15.00 1.31 -8.31
CA ARG A 114 -15.12 0.35 -7.22
C ARG A 114 -15.39 -1.01 -7.81
N LEU A 115 -14.71 -2.00 -7.29
CA LEU A 115 -14.93 -3.39 -7.66
C LEU A 115 -15.64 -4.07 -6.51
N SER A 116 -16.90 -4.45 -6.66
CA SER A 116 -17.55 -5.21 -5.60
C SER A 116 -16.98 -6.63 -5.52
N SER A 117 -17.21 -7.30 -4.39
CA SER A 117 -16.75 -8.67 -4.14
C SER A 117 -17.28 -9.70 -5.14
N ASP A 118 -18.40 -9.40 -5.83
CA ASP A 118 -18.94 -10.18 -6.94
C ASP A 118 -18.33 -9.83 -8.32
N LYS A 119 -17.26 -9.00 -8.32
CA LYS A 119 -16.55 -8.47 -9.49
C LYS A 119 -17.38 -7.54 -10.37
N THR A 120 -18.46 -6.99 -9.85
CA THR A 120 -19.19 -5.92 -10.55
C THR A 120 -18.44 -4.60 -10.45
N VAL A 121 -18.34 -3.91 -11.59
CA VAL A 121 -17.71 -2.59 -11.68
C VAL A 121 -18.76 -1.52 -11.42
N SER A 122 -18.46 -0.65 -10.48
CA SER A 122 -19.24 0.56 -10.18
C SER A 122 -18.31 1.76 -10.09
N TYR A 123 -18.91 2.94 -10.00
CA TYR A 123 -18.22 4.21 -9.90
C TYR A 123 -18.64 4.95 -8.63
N SER A 124 -17.80 5.88 -8.19
CA SER A 124 -18.14 6.87 -7.17
C SER A 124 -17.42 8.18 -7.46
N VAL A 125 -17.93 9.29 -6.92
CA VAL A 125 -17.29 10.60 -7.10
C VAL A 125 -16.35 10.88 -5.91
N PRO A 126 -15.06 11.22 -6.14
CA PRO A 126 -14.15 11.64 -5.08
C PRO A 126 -14.71 12.80 -4.26
N VAL A 127 -14.50 12.76 -2.93
CA VAL A 127 -14.93 13.83 -2.03
C VAL A 127 -14.27 15.16 -2.39
N GLU A 128 -13.06 15.15 -2.94
CA GLU A 128 -12.33 16.33 -3.39
C GLU A 128 -13.03 17.02 -4.57
N VAL A 129 -13.58 16.24 -5.50
CA VAL A 129 -14.38 16.75 -6.64
C VAL A 129 -15.67 17.35 -6.11
N ILE A 130 -16.35 16.69 -5.18
CA ILE A 130 -17.58 17.23 -4.57
C ILE A 130 -17.30 18.53 -3.81
N ASN A 131 -16.19 18.59 -3.07
CA ASN A 131 -15.81 19.79 -2.34
C ASN A 131 -15.42 20.94 -3.27
N SER A 132 -14.69 20.68 -4.36
CA SER A 132 -14.38 21.73 -5.34
C SER A 132 -15.65 22.30 -5.96
N LEU A 133 -16.61 21.45 -6.31
CA LEU A 133 -17.91 21.87 -6.83
C LEU A 133 -18.72 22.69 -5.81
N LYS A 134 -18.80 22.23 -4.55
CA LYS A 134 -19.51 22.94 -3.46
C LYS A 134 -18.99 24.36 -3.24
N TYR A 135 -17.69 24.57 -3.38
CA TYR A 135 -17.06 25.88 -3.19
C TYR A 135 -16.84 26.64 -4.50
N ASN A 136 -17.39 26.16 -5.63
CA ASN A 136 -17.21 26.72 -6.97
C ASN A 136 -15.73 26.95 -7.32
N LYS A 137 -14.86 26.02 -6.90
CA LYS A 137 -13.44 26.01 -7.20
C LYS A 137 -13.16 25.04 -8.34
N GLU A 138 -12.14 25.35 -9.12
CA GLU A 138 -11.59 24.42 -10.10
C GLU A 138 -11.07 23.16 -9.37
N TYR A 139 -11.49 21.99 -9.84
CA TYR A 139 -10.93 20.73 -9.37
C TYR A 139 -9.53 20.59 -9.96
N VAL A 140 -8.52 20.59 -9.10
CA VAL A 140 -7.15 20.28 -9.48
C VAL A 140 -6.79 18.95 -8.83
N PRO A 141 -6.60 17.87 -9.61
CA PRO A 141 -6.11 16.61 -9.06
C PRO A 141 -4.83 16.86 -8.28
N VAL A 142 -4.71 16.23 -7.10
CA VAL A 142 -3.49 16.34 -6.30
C VAL A 142 -2.34 15.77 -7.13
N ASN A 143 -1.32 16.60 -7.37
CA ASN A 143 -0.11 16.21 -8.08
C ASN A 143 0.92 15.73 -7.06
N TYR A 144 1.40 14.51 -7.21
CA TYR A 144 2.34 13.88 -6.29
C TYR A 144 3.77 13.89 -6.81
N LYS A 145 4.11 14.85 -7.66
CA LYS A 145 5.45 15.03 -8.22
C LYS A 145 6.41 15.73 -7.26
N ASN A 146 7.65 15.23 -7.21
CA ASN A 146 8.75 15.79 -6.41
C ASN A 146 8.42 15.92 -4.90
N ILE A 147 7.66 14.97 -4.35
CA ILE A 147 7.27 14.96 -2.93
C ILE A 147 8.40 14.43 -2.04
N SER A 148 8.25 14.62 -0.72
CA SER A 148 9.16 14.03 0.28
C SER A 148 8.93 12.53 0.42
N ILE A 149 9.89 11.83 1.05
CA ILE A 149 9.76 10.40 1.33
C ILE A 149 8.59 10.10 2.28
N ASP A 150 8.35 10.95 3.29
CA ASP A 150 7.22 10.78 4.21
C ASP A 150 5.88 10.87 3.45
N GLN A 151 5.71 11.90 2.61
CA GLN A 151 4.52 12.05 1.78
C GLN A 151 4.34 10.89 0.79
N PHE A 152 5.44 10.33 0.28
CA PHE A 152 5.40 9.15 -0.59
C PHE A 152 4.78 7.96 0.14
N PHE A 153 5.19 7.72 1.39
CA PHE A 153 4.64 6.65 2.21
C PHE A 153 3.20 6.92 2.67
N ASP A 154 2.82 8.17 2.94
CA ASP A 154 1.41 8.54 3.18
C ASP A 154 0.53 8.18 1.98
N ILE A 155 1.01 8.41 0.75
CA ILE A 155 0.25 8.08 -0.47
C ILE A 155 0.20 6.57 -0.69
N LEU A 156 1.28 5.84 -0.40
CA LEU A 156 1.25 4.38 -0.45
C LEU A 156 0.18 3.81 0.48
N GLU A 157 0.10 4.28 1.72
CA GLU A 157 -0.94 3.87 2.68
C GLU A 157 -2.34 4.08 2.09
N ASN A 158 -2.61 5.28 1.58
CA ASN A 158 -3.90 5.60 0.96
C ASN A 158 -4.22 4.67 -0.24
N LEU A 159 -3.23 4.32 -1.06
CA LEU A 159 -3.43 3.41 -2.20
C LEU A 159 -3.77 1.98 -1.73
N PHE A 160 -3.08 1.49 -0.70
CA PHE A 160 -3.35 0.15 -0.14
C PHE A 160 -4.66 0.11 0.66
N GLU A 161 -5.02 1.16 1.38
CA GLU A 161 -6.34 1.30 2.01
C GLU A 161 -7.46 1.27 0.97
N GLN A 162 -7.32 2.02 -0.14
CA GLN A 162 -8.29 1.99 -1.24
C GLN A 162 -8.38 0.59 -1.86
N ARG A 163 -7.25 -0.11 -2.00
CA ARG A 163 -7.24 -1.50 -2.49
C ARG A 163 -7.96 -2.45 -1.52
N ASN A 164 -7.72 -2.32 -0.22
CA ASN A 164 -8.34 -3.14 0.83
C ASN A 164 -9.85 -2.86 0.96
N ASN A 165 -10.26 -1.63 0.70
CA ASN A 165 -11.66 -1.20 0.72
C ASN A 165 -12.39 -1.45 -0.62
N ASP A 166 -11.81 -2.23 -1.54
CA ASP A 166 -12.41 -2.55 -2.85
C ASP A 166 -12.67 -1.31 -3.75
N GLU A 167 -11.97 -0.20 -3.48
CA GLU A 167 -12.05 1.08 -4.20
C GLU A 167 -11.00 1.20 -5.32
N LEU A 168 -9.97 0.36 -5.31
CA LEU A 168 -8.90 0.40 -6.30
C LEU A 168 -8.65 -0.99 -6.85
N SER A 169 -8.83 -1.18 -8.16
CA SER A 169 -8.50 -2.45 -8.81
C SER A 169 -6.99 -2.71 -8.77
N TYR A 170 -6.56 -3.97 -8.84
CA TYR A 170 -5.13 -4.29 -8.89
C TYR A 170 -4.41 -3.64 -10.09
N SER A 171 -5.07 -3.59 -11.26
CA SER A 171 -4.52 -2.90 -12.43
C SER A 171 -4.38 -1.39 -12.23
N SER A 172 -5.36 -0.76 -11.57
CA SER A 172 -5.31 0.67 -11.25
C SER A 172 -4.22 0.97 -10.22
N LEU A 173 -4.07 0.10 -9.20
CA LEU A 173 -3.00 0.17 -8.22
C LEU A 173 -1.63 0.14 -8.90
N LEU A 174 -1.41 -0.78 -9.84
CA LEU A 174 -0.16 -0.83 -10.60
C LEU A 174 0.12 0.49 -11.34
N ASN A 175 -0.89 1.05 -12.01
CA ASN A 175 -0.74 2.31 -12.74
C ASN A 175 -0.45 3.50 -11.81
N GLU A 176 -1.13 3.59 -10.66
CA GLU A 176 -0.89 4.64 -9.67
C GLU A 176 0.50 4.50 -9.03
N LEU A 177 0.94 3.28 -8.70
CA LEU A 177 2.28 3.02 -8.19
C LEU A 177 3.38 3.38 -9.21
N ASP A 178 3.21 2.97 -10.48
CA ASP A 178 4.17 3.31 -11.53
C ASP A 178 4.19 4.82 -11.80
N THR A 179 3.04 5.50 -11.74
CA THR A 179 2.97 6.97 -11.84
C THR A 179 3.68 7.62 -10.67
N LEU A 180 3.38 7.21 -9.43
CA LEU A 180 4.00 7.72 -8.22
C LEU A 180 5.53 7.55 -8.25
N MET A 181 6.03 6.41 -8.74
CA MET A 181 7.46 6.19 -8.95
C MET A 181 8.06 7.13 -10.00
N ASN A 182 7.41 7.25 -11.17
CA ASN A 182 7.95 8.05 -12.27
C ASN A 182 7.93 9.56 -11.99
N GLU A 183 6.99 10.01 -11.17
CA GLU A 183 6.93 11.41 -10.72
C GLU A 183 7.91 11.71 -9.57
N ASN A 184 8.54 10.68 -8.97
CA ASN A 184 9.41 10.81 -7.80
C ASN A 184 10.79 10.13 -7.93
N GLU A 185 11.38 10.16 -9.12
CA GLU A 185 12.70 9.57 -9.38
C GLU A 185 13.85 10.19 -8.58
N GLN A 186 13.64 11.36 -7.96
CA GLN A 186 14.61 11.98 -7.07
C GLN A 186 14.87 11.16 -5.80
N LEU A 187 13.85 10.43 -5.30
CA LEU A 187 13.92 9.65 -4.07
C LEU A 187 14.87 8.46 -4.24
N GLU A 188 15.77 8.27 -3.28
CA GLU A 188 16.69 7.12 -3.29
C GLU A 188 15.91 5.80 -3.19
N PHE A 189 14.82 5.77 -2.42
CA PHE A 189 13.90 4.63 -2.38
C PHE A 189 13.45 4.19 -3.78
N VAL A 190 12.97 5.13 -4.61
CA VAL A 190 12.48 4.85 -5.97
C VAL A 190 13.61 4.34 -6.87
N LYS A 191 14.81 4.94 -6.79
CA LYS A 191 15.98 4.48 -7.57
C LYS A 191 16.34 3.04 -7.24
N LYS A 192 16.40 2.70 -5.95
CA LYS A 192 16.70 1.33 -5.49
C LYS A 192 15.67 0.33 -5.97
N ILE A 193 14.38 0.65 -5.88
CA ILE A 193 13.31 -0.21 -6.40
C ILE A 193 13.50 -0.47 -7.90
N LYS A 194 13.86 0.56 -8.69
CA LYS A 194 14.14 0.41 -10.13
C LYS A 194 15.35 -0.49 -10.40
N ASP A 195 16.42 -0.37 -9.61
CA ASP A 195 17.64 -1.19 -9.73
C ASP A 195 17.39 -2.69 -9.50
N TYR A 196 16.36 -3.04 -8.72
CA TYR A 196 16.02 -4.44 -8.48
C TYR A 196 15.37 -5.14 -9.69
N HIS A 197 14.84 -4.38 -10.66
CA HIS A 197 14.16 -4.91 -11.85
C HIS A 197 13.06 -5.96 -11.52
N LEU A 198 12.24 -5.66 -10.51
CA LEU A 198 11.20 -6.57 -10.03
C LEU A 198 10.02 -6.64 -11.01
N GLY A 199 9.44 -7.84 -11.12
CA GLY A 199 8.11 -8.02 -11.72
C GLY A 199 7.03 -7.21 -10.99
N SER A 200 5.93 -6.89 -11.69
CA SER A 200 4.83 -6.08 -11.14
C SER A 200 4.23 -6.67 -9.86
N VAL A 201 4.15 -8.01 -9.77
CA VAL A 201 3.56 -8.70 -8.63
C VAL A 201 4.43 -8.57 -7.38
N GLU A 202 5.73 -8.82 -7.55
CA GLU A 202 6.76 -8.69 -6.52
C GLU A 202 6.95 -7.24 -6.10
N LYS A 203 6.84 -6.29 -7.03
CA LYS A 203 6.93 -4.86 -6.74
C LYS A 203 5.79 -4.40 -5.82
N VAL A 204 4.55 -4.79 -6.12
CA VAL A 204 3.39 -4.46 -5.26
C VAL A 204 3.56 -5.07 -3.87
N LEU A 205 3.99 -6.33 -3.78
CA LEU A 205 4.26 -6.97 -2.51
C LEU A 205 5.36 -6.26 -1.71
N LEU A 206 6.45 -5.85 -2.38
CA LEU A 206 7.52 -5.11 -1.70
C LEU A 206 7.03 -3.76 -1.18
N PHE A 207 6.25 -3.01 -1.97
CA PHE A 207 5.64 -1.76 -1.51
C PHE A 207 4.72 -2.00 -0.30
N PHE A 208 3.95 -3.10 -0.31
CA PHE A 208 3.12 -3.52 0.82
C PHE A 208 3.97 -3.65 2.09
N PHE A 209 5.06 -4.43 2.02
CA PHE A 209 6.00 -4.58 3.14
C PHE A 209 6.66 -3.28 3.59
N CYS A 210 6.99 -2.39 2.67
CA CYS A 210 7.59 -1.11 3.02
C CYS A 210 6.60 -0.19 3.73
N HIS A 211 5.34 -0.05 3.28
CA HIS A 211 4.39 0.83 3.96
C HIS A 211 3.96 0.28 5.32
N SER A 212 3.75 -1.04 5.46
CA SER A 212 3.40 -1.63 6.75
C SER A 212 4.49 -1.36 7.80
N LEU A 213 5.76 -1.46 7.42
CA LEU A 213 6.85 -1.14 8.33
C LEU A 213 6.91 0.37 8.66
N VAL A 214 6.73 1.24 7.67
CA VAL A 214 6.96 2.69 7.83
C VAL A 214 5.78 3.37 8.53
N ASN A 215 4.55 3.05 8.12
CA ASN A 215 3.33 3.73 8.57
C ASN A 215 2.67 3.01 9.74
N GLU A 216 2.64 1.67 9.73
CA GLU A 216 1.94 0.86 10.74
C GLU A 216 2.89 0.34 11.84
N GLU A 217 4.20 0.52 11.66
CA GLU A 217 5.25 -0.08 12.49
C GLU A 217 5.18 -1.62 12.55
N ASP A 218 4.55 -2.25 11.56
CA ASP A 218 4.46 -3.69 11.44
C ASP A 218 5.55 -4.25 10.53
N ASP A 219 6.47 -4.99 11.14
CA ASP A 219 7.58 -5.64 10.45
C ASP A 219 7.30 -7.13 10.19
N GLU A 220 6.23 -7.72 10.72
CA GLU A 220 6.05 -9.17 10.73
C GLU A 220 4.73 -9.64 10.13
N MET A 221 4.72 -9.87 8.83
CA MET A 221 3.49 -10.23 8.12
C MET A 221 3.33 -11.71 7.84
N ARG A 222 2.08 -12.14 7.85
CA ARG A 222 1.59 -13.47 7.50
C ARG A 222 0.80 -13.41 6.21
N PHE A 223 0.52 -14.57 5.65
CA PHE A 223 -0.26 -14.67 4.42
C PHE A 223 -1.64 -14.01 4.47
N GLY A 224 -2.27 -13.93 5.65
CA GLY A 224 -3.59 -13.31 5.79
C GLY A 224 -3.55 -11.78 5.75
N ASP A 225 -2.38 -11.16 5.89
CA ASP A 225 -2.26 -9.70 5.90
C ASP A 225 -2.24 -9.14 4.47
N PHE A 226 -1.97 -9.99 3.46
CA PHE A 226 -1.87 -9.58 2.05
C PHE A 226 -2.59 -10.54 1.09
N ASP A 227 -3.55 -11.33 1.55
CA ASP A 227 -4.29 -12.27 0.67
C ASP A 227 -5.26 -11.57 -0.28
N ASP A 228 -5.87 -10.49 0.20
CA ASP A 228 -6.80 -9.66 -0.58
C ASP A 228 -6.10 -8.62 -1.48
N LEU A 229 -4.77 -8.53 -1.43
CA LEU A 229 -3.98 -7.62 -2.25
C LEU A 229 -4.12 -7.88 -3.77
N TYR A 230 -4.39 -9.13 -4.15
CA TYR A 230 -4.46 -9.56 -5.55
C TYR A 230 -5.89 -9.92 -5.97
N ASP A 231 -6.30 -9.51 -7.18
CA ASP A 231 -7.64 -9.77 -7.71
C ASP A 231 -7.94 -11.27 -7.93
N SER A 232 -6.90 -12.10 -8.05
CA SER A 232 -7.04 -13.53 -8.29
C SER A 232 -6.44 -14.38 -7.18
N LYS A 233 -7.28 -15.25 -6.61
CA LYS A 233 -6.86 -16.32 -5.69
C LYS A 233 -5.80 -17.24 -6.29
N SER A 234 -5.74 -17.39 -7.62
CA SER A 234 -4.68 -18.17 -8.27
C SER A 234 -3.33 -17.46 -8.19
N THR A 235 -3.31 -16.14 -8.39
CA THR A 235 -2.10 -15.31 -8.27
C THR A 235 -1.60 -15.32 -6.84
N PHE A 236 -2.50 -15.10 -5.86
CA PHE A 236 -2.14 -15.20 -4.46
C PHE A 236 -1.57 -16.59 -4.10
N ARG A 237 -2.19 -17.68 -4.57
CA ARG A 237 -1.68 -19.03 -4.34
C ARG A 237 -0.29 -19.25 -4.94
N HIS A 238 -0.04 -18.69 -6.12
CA HIS A 238 1.27 -18.75 -6.75
C HIS A 238 2.34 -18.02 -5.91
N ILE A 239 2.07 -16.79 -5.49
CA ILE A 239 2.97 -16.00 -4.63
C ILE A 239 3.19 -16.69 -3.28
N LYS A 240 2.12 -17.23 -2.68
CA LYS A 240 2.21 -18.02 -1.45
C LYS A 240 3.16 -19.20 -1.58
N ASN A 241 3.12 -19.93 -2.70
CA ASN A 241 4.04 -21.05 -2.95
C ASN A 241 5.48 -20.56 -3.14
N LEU A 242 5.70 -19.51 -3.94
CA LEU A 242 7.03 -18.93 -4.15
C LEU A 242 7.70 -18.47 -2.84
N LEU A 243 6.92 -17.88 -1.93
CA LEU A 243 7.40 -17.47 -0.62
C LEU A 243 7.71 -18.69 0.27
N LYS A 244 6.89 -19.75 0.24
CA LYS A 244 7.13 -20.99 1.00
C LYS A 244 8.36 -21.74 0.53
N ASP A 245 8.59 -21.79 -0.77
CA ASP A 245 9.70 -22.50 -1.40
C ASP A 245 10.99 -21.65 -1.45
N ARG A 246 10.91 -20.36 -1.09
CA ARG A 246 12.00 -19.36 -1.16
C ARG A 246 12.53 -19.14 -2.59
N GLU A 247 11.67 -19.31 -3.58
CA GLU A 247 12.02 -19.20 -5.01
C GLU A 247 11.62 -17.85 -5.63
N GLY A 248 10.87 -17.01 -4.92
CA GLY A 248 10.46 -15.68 -5.40
C GLY A 248 11.60 -14.66 -5.47
N GLU A 249 11.47 -13.66 -6.36
CA GLU A 249 12.52 -12.65 -6.60
C GLU A 249 12.91 -11.89 -5.33
N LEU A 250 11.93 -11.58 -4.48
CA LEU A 250 12.13 -10.87 -3.23
C LEU A 250 12.99 -11.68 -2.24
N MET A 251 12.78 -13.00 -2.18
CA MET A 251 13.60 -13.89 -1.34
C MET A 251 15.00 -14.07 -1.96
N GLY A 252 15.07 -14.29 -3.28
CA GLY A 252 16.32 -14.49 -4.01
C GLY A 252 17.26 -13.27 -3.99
N LYS A 253 16.70 -12.06 -4.01
CA LYS A 253 17.46 -10.79 -3.90
C LYS A 253 17.77 -10.40 -2.43
N GLY A 254 17.26 -11.18 -1.48
CA GLY A 254 17.43 -10.94 -0.04
C GLY A 254 16.67 -9.70 0.45
N LEU A 255 15.51 -9.41 -0.14
CA LEU A 255 14.64 -8.29 0.26
C LEU A 255 13.66 -8.70 1.35
N LEU A 256 13.16 -9.93 1.25
CA LEU A 256 12.33 -10.54 2.28
C LEU A 256 13.08 -11.72 2.93
N GLU A 257 12.77 -11.95 4.20
CA GLU A 257 13.21 -13.13 4.93
C GLU A 257 12.12 -13.64 5.86
N ASN A 258 12.23 -14.90 6.27
CA ASN A 258 11.33 -15.46 7.29
C ASN A 258 11.67 -14.89 8.67
N THR A 259 10.65 -14.66 9.49
CA THR A 259 10.87 -14.33 10.91
C THR A 259 11.43 -15.54 11.65
N ASN A 260 12.03 -15.32 12.81
CA ASN A 260 12.54 -16.41 13.65
C ASN A 260 11.58 -16.64 14.82
N SER A 261 11.00 -17.85 14.89
CA SER A 261 10.23 -18.32 16.02
C SER A 261 11.04 -19.37 16.79
N ASN A 262 11.44 -19.06 18.02
CA ASN A 262 12.22 -19.95 18.90
C ASN A 262 13.54 -20.49 18.28
N GLY A 263 14.22 -19.67 17.47
CA GLY A 263 15.48 -20.06 16.81
C GLY A 263 15.32 -20.92 15.56
N PHE A 264 14.09 -21.12 15.09
CA PHE A 264 13.77 -21.72 13.79
C PHE A 264 13.05 -20.68 12.92
N GLY A 265 13.34 -20.66 11.62
CA GLY A 265 12.62 -19.77 10.69
C GLY A 265 11.15 -20.18 10.56
N ASP A 266 10.23 -19.26 10.85
CA ASP A 266 8.80 -19.46 10.65
C ASP A 266 8.49 -19.35 9.15
N ARG A 267 7.96 -20.44 8.57
CA ARG A 267 7.65 -20.50 7.14
C ARG A 267 6.37 -19.77 6.74
N GLU A 268 5.61 -19.27 7.71
CA GLU A 268 4.34 -18.58 7.48
C GLU A 268 4.36 -17.11 7.84
N GLN A 269 5.51 -16.62 8.32
CA GLN A 269 5.72 -15.23 8.67
C GLN A 269 6.99 -14.69 8.02
N PHE A 270 6.90 -13.47 7.52
CA PHE A 270 7.89 -12.82 6.66
C PHE A 270 8.10 -11.40 7.14
N LYS A 271 9.29 -10.87 6.87
CA LYS A 271 9.66 -9.49 7.17
C LYS A 271 10.63 -8.96 6.12
N LEU A 272 10.79 -7.63 6.09
CA LEU A 272 11.90 -7.02 5.37
C LEU A 272 13.23 -7.45 6.01
N SER A 273 14.18 -7.86 5.18
CA SER A 273 15.51 -8.17 5.68
C SER A 273 16.21 -6.90 6.17
N ASP A 274 17.21 -7.05 7.05
CA ASP A 274 18.02 -5.90 7.48
C ASP A 274 18.71 -5.22 6.28
N LYS A 275 19.07 -6.00 5.24
CA LYS A 275 19.58 -5.46 3.98
C LYS A 275 18.55 -4.56 3.31
N ALA A 276 17.31 -5.03 3.16
CA ALA A 276 16.23 -4.28 2.51
C ALA A 276 15.94 -2.97 3.25
N LYS A 277 15.85 -3.03 4.58
CA LYS A 277 15.61 -1.83 5.41
C LYS A 277 16.71 -0.79 5.25
N ASN A 278 17.97 -1.24 5.30
CA ASN A 278 19.12 -0.35 5.16
C ASN A 278 19.26 0.24 3.76
N GLU A 279 18.91 -0.51 2.72
CA GLU A 279 19.08 -0.08 1.32
C GLU A 279 17.88 0.72 0.80
N LEU A 280 16.64 0.32 1.13
CA LEU A 280 15.42 0.95 0.64
C LEU A 280 15.00 2.13 1.50
N LEU A 281 15.11 2.00 2.83
CA LEU A 281 14.52 2.95 3.77
C LEU A 281 15.60 3.86 4.41
N SER A 282 16.74 4.03 3.74
CA SER A 282 17.85 4.87 4.23
C SER A 282 17.50 6.34 4.35
N GLU A 283 16.51 6.81 3.59
CA GLU A 283 15.99 8.18 3.66
C GLU A 283 15.10 8.40 4.90
N LEU A 284 14.69 7.34 5.58
CA LEU A 284 13.84 7.37 6.77
C LEU A 284 14.68 7.13 8.04
N ASN A 285 14.40 7.90 9.09
CA ASN A 285 15.07 7.74 10.39
C ASN A 285 14.44 6.59 11.22
N LEU A 286 14.49 5.35 10.70
CA LEU A 286 13.88 4.18 11.36
C LEU A 286 14.62 3.73 12.64
N ASN A 287 15.87 4.17 12.82
CA ASN A 287 16.76 3.74 13.90
C ASN A 287 16.32 4.16 15.31
N GLU A 288 15.47 5.19 15.45
CA GLU A 288 14.94 5.57 16.76
C GLU A 288 13.88 4.58 17.25
N LYS A 289 13.11 3.95 16.36
CA LYS A 289 11.97 3.09 16.72
C LYS A 289 12.34 1.63 17.03
N GLN A 290 13.36 1.06 16.37
CA GLN A 290 13.76 -0.35 16.57
C GLN A 290 14.57 -0.61 17.85
N SER A 291 15.02 0.45 18.53
CA SER A 291 15.96 0.35 19.65
C SER A 291 15.35 -0.18 20.95
N GLU A 292 14.02 -0.34 21.03
CA GLU A 292 13.34 -0.82 22.24
C GLU A 292 13.11 -2.34 22.32
N ASN A 293 13.23 -3.10 21.24
CA ASN A 293 12.97 -4.56 21.25
C ASN A 293 14.19 -5.42 21.63
N LYS A 294 15.28 -4.80 22.11
CA LYS A 294 16.38 -5.52 22.80
C LYS A 294 16.13 -5.72 24.29
N LYS A 295 14.92 -5.42 24.79
CA LYS A 295 14.52 -5.72 26.17
C LYS A 295 14.70 -7.24 26.39
N ASN A 296 15.80 -7.61 27.05
CA ASN A 296 16.19 -8.95 27.51
C ASN A 296 17.16 -9.79 26.64
N LEU A 297 17.77 -9.25 25.58
CA LEU A 297 18.80 -9.98 24.83
C LEU A 297 20.21 -9.46 25.15
N LEU A 298 21.05 -10.32 25.72
CA LEU A 298 22.48 -10.07 25.87
C LEU A 298 23.21 -10.48 24.58
N LEU A 299 24.00 -9.56 24.03
CA LEU A 299 24.92 -9.88 22.94
C LEU A 299 25.88 -10.99 23.40
N SER A 300 26.14 -11.99 22.57
CA SER A 300 27.08 -13.08 22.91
C SER A 300 28.46 -12.54 23.29
N ALA A 301 28.92 -11.49 22.61
CA ALA A 301 30.18 -10.78 22.89
C ALA A 301 30.18 -10.02 24.23
N SER A 302 29.01 -9.72 24.80
CA SER A 302 28.88 -9.06 26.11
C SER A 302 28.98 -10.05 27.28
N LEU A 303 28.96 -11.35 27.01
CA LEU A 303 29.09 -12.38 28.04
C LEU A 303 30.55 -12.46 28.51
N PRO A 304 30.83 -12.31 29.81
CA PRO A 304 32.18 -12.40 30.32
C PRO A 304 32.72 -13.82 30.13
N VAL A 305 33.91 -13.94 29.54
CA VAL A 305 34.60 -15.22 29.37
C VAL A 305 34.93 -15.78 30.76
N LYS A 306 34.31 -16.91 31.12
CA LYS A 306 34.66 -17.65 32.34
C LYS A 306 35.92 -18.48 32.07
N LYS A 307 37.01 -18.17 32.76
CA LYS A 307 38.18 -19.05 32.80
C LYS A 307 37.84 -20.28 33.62
N LEU A 308 37.83 -21.44 32.97
CA LEU A 308 37.61 -22.73 33.61
C LEU A 308 38.97 -23.34 34.00
N PHE A 309 39.04 -23.92 35.20
CA PHE A 309 40.22 -24.59 35.71
C PHE A 309 39.99 -26.10 35.66
N TYR A 310 40.92 -26.81 35.02
CA TYR A 310 40.82 -28.25 34.83
C TYR A 310 41.98 -28.97 35.52
N ASN A 311 41.61 -30.10 36.12
CA ASN A 311 42.34 -31.35 36.03
C ASN A 311 43.42 -31.52 34.95
N GLU A 312 44.54 -32.20 35.18
CA GLU A 312 45.38 -32.67 34.06
C GLU A 312 44.60 -33.58 33.09
N GLN A 313 43.76 -34.46 33.63
CA GLN A 313 42.97 -35.41 32.85
C GLN A 313 41.84 -34.70 32.07
N GLU A 314 41.03 -33.86 32.72
CA GLU A 314 39.98 -33.11 32.01
C GLU A 314 40.57 -32.06 31.06
N SER A 315 41.73 -31.47 31.38
CA SER A 315 42.42 -30.53 30.47
C SER A 315 42.78 -31.21 29.16
N ALA A 316 43.32 -32.43 29.21
CA ALA A 316 43.63 -33.20 28.00
C ALA A 316 42.37 -33.50 27.15
N GLN A 317 41.25 -33.88 27.80
CA GLN A 317 39.98 -34.16 27.12
C GLN A 317 39.37 -32.89 26.50
N VAL A 318 39.41 -31.76 27.21
CA VAL A 318 38.92 -30.47 26.73
C VAL A 318 39.78 -29.96 25.57
N GLN A 319 41.10 -30.11 25.63
CA GLN A 319 41.99 -29.75 24.52
C GLN A 319 41.72 -30.61 23.28
N GLN A 320 41.49 -31.91 23.46
CA GLN A 320 41.12 -32.81 22.36
C GLN A 320 39.79 -32.37 21.73
N LEU A 321 38.77 -32.08 22.53
CA LEU A 321 37.48 -31.60 22.03
C LEU A 321 37.61 -30.25 21.32
N THR A 322 38.38 -29.32 21.90
CA THR A 322 38.65 -28.00 21.30
C THR A 322 39.33 -28.14 19.95
N SER A 323 40.30 -29.06 19.83
CA SER A 323 40.96 -29.38 18.57
C SER A 323 39.98 -29.92 17.52
N LEU A 324 39.06 -30.81 17.93
CA LEU A 324 38.05 -31.39 17.04
C LEU A 324 37.02 -30.35 16.55
N LEU A 325 36.69 -29.36 17.36
CA LEU A 325 35.70 -28.32 17.05
C LEU A 325 36.26 -27.15 16.21
N ARG A 326 37.58 -27.06 16.01
CA ARG A 326 38.16 -26.07 15.08
C ARG A 326 37.65 -26.33 13.66
N VAL A 327 37.26 -25.27 12.95
CA VAL A 327 36.62 -25.32 11.63
C VAL A 327 37.35 -26.26 10.64
N ASP A 328 38.68 -26.17 10.57
CA ASP A 328 39.48 -26.98 9.64
C ASP A 328 39.53 -28.47 10.03
N ASN A 329 39.63 -28.75 11.32
CA ASN A 329 39.67 -30.11 11.85
C ASN A 329 38.29 -30.77 11.81
N PHE A 330 37.23 -30.01 12.10
CA PHE A 330 35.87 -30.50 12.10
C PHE A 330 35.49 -31.03 10.71
N LYS A 331 35.72 -30.24 9.64
CA LYS A 331 35.49 -30.68 8.25
C LYS A 331 36.25 -31.95 7.90
N THR A 332 37.52 -32.05 8.35
CA THR A 332 38.36 -33.24 8.13
C THR A 332 37.81 -34.47 8.85
N VAL A 333 37.31 -34.30 10.08
CA VAL A 333 36.67 -35.37 10.86
C VAL A 333 35.36 -35.80 10.22
N GLN A 334 34.53 -34.86 9.74
CA GLN A 334 33.29 -35.19 9.03
C GLN A 334 33.55 -35.99 7.74
N ALA A 335 34.59 -35.63 6.97
CA ALA A 335 35.00 -36.38 5.79
C ALA A 335 35.42 -37.81 6.16
N ARG A 336 36.29 -37.98 7.17
CA ARG A 336 36.70 -39.31 7.65
C ARG A 336 35.53 -40.15 8.16
N LEU A 337 34.57 -39.55 8.88
CA LEU A 337 33.38 -40.26 9.34
C LEU A 337 32.54 -40.75 8.15
N LYS A 338 32.35 -39.89 7.14
CA LYS A 338 31.63 -40.24 5.91
C LYS A 338 32.32 -41.36 5.14
N ASP A 339 33.64 -41.30 4.99
CA ASP A 339 34.44 -42.31 4.29
C ASP A 339 34.38 -43.68 4.98
N ASN A 340 34.13 -43.71 6.30
CA ASN A 340 33.93 -44.92 7.09
C ASN A 340 32.45 -45.32 7.24
N GLY A 341 31.53 -44.73 6.47
CA GLY A 341 30.10 -45.06 6.51
C GLY A 341 29.38 -44.63 7.79
N MET A 342 29.97 -43.73 8.57
CA MET A 342 29.39 -43.18 9.80
C MET A 342 28.64 -41.87 9.55
N ARG A 343 27.76 -41.48 10.48
CA ARG A 343 27.12 -40.15 10.47
C ARG A 343 28.19 -39.07 10.64
N THR A 344 28.04 -37.95 9.91
CA THR A 344 29.00 -36.84 9.87
C THR A 344 28.98 -35.94 11.12
N GLY A 345 28.46 -36.42 12.23
CA GLY A 345 28.41 -35.71 13.51
C GLY A 345 28.77 -36.64 14.65
N PHE A 346 29.30 -36.08 15.73
CA PHE A 346 29.62 -36.81 16.95
C PHE A 346 28.91 -36.16 18.15
N ALA A 347 28.51 -36.99 19.10
CA ALA A 347 27.90 -36.54 20.35
C ALA A 347 28.94 -36.63 21.47
N CYS A 348 29.09 -35.55 22.24
CA CYS A 348 29.93 -35.54 23.43
C CYS A 348 29.06 -35.75 24.66
N ARG A 349 29.41 -36.73 25.50
CA ARG A 349 28.74 -36.94 26.79
C ARG A 349 29.54 -36.27 27.88
N PHE A 350 28.94 -35.28 28.55
CA PHE A 350 29.50 -34.64 29.74
C PHE A 350 28.94 -35.30 30.99
N SER A 351 29.80 -35.79 31.88
CA SER A 351 29.44 -36.45 33.13
C SER A 351 30.26 -35.90 34.29
N GLY A 352 29.63 -35.72 35.45
CA GLY A 352 30.25 -35.16 36.65
C GLY A 352 29.22 -35.04 37.79
N ASN A 353 29.68 -34.85 39.02
CA ASN A 353 28.80 -34.69 40.17
C ASN A 353 28.12 -33.32 40.16
N ARG A 354 27.02 -33.17 40.93
CA ARG A 354 26.22 -31.94 41.00
C ARG A 354 27.02 -30.66 41.32
N LYS A 355 28.21 -30.78 41.93
CA LYS A 355 29.10 -29.67 42.30
C LYS A 355 30.17 -29.35 41.25
N ASP A 356 30.32 -30.18 40.21
CA ASP A 356 31.45 -30.12 39.27
C ASP A 356 31.17 -29.21 38.06
N GLY A 357 30.02 -28.52 38.04
CA GLY A 357 29.76 -27.45 37.07
C GLY A 357 29.36 -27.90 35.67
N ASN A 358 28.78 -29.10 35.49
CA ASN A 358 28.40 -29.69 34.18
C ASN A 358 27.50 -28.84 33.25
N ARG A 359 27.02 -27.67 33.65
CA ARG A 359 26.33 -26.73 32.77
C ARG A 359 27.34 -25.71 32.23
N VAL A 360 28.08 -26.13 31.22
CA VAL A 360 28.95 -25.26 30.43
C VAL A 360 28.35 -25.14 29.03
N SER A 361 27.96 -23.92 28.64
CA SER A 361 27.56 -23.63 27.27
C SER A 361 28.82 -23.53 26.41
N ILE A 362 28.96 -24.40 25.42
CA ILE A 362 30.06 -24.35 24.45
C ILE A 362 29.66 -23.33 23.39
N GLY A 363 30.22 -22.13 23.46
CA GLY A 363 30.16 -21.16 22.37
C GLY A 363 31.21 -21.51 21.33
N THR A 364 30.80 -21.79 20.10
CA THR A 364 31.69 -21.87 18.93
C THR A 364 31.93 -20.50 18.34
#